data_AF-A0A1T1CGZ6-F1
#
_entry.id   AF-A0A1T1CGZ6-F1
#
_cell.length_a   1.000
_cell.length_b   1.000
_cell.length_c   1.000
_cell.angle_alpha   90.00
_cell.angle_beta   90.00
_cell.angle_gamma   90.00
#
_symmetry.space_group_name_H-M   'P 1'
#
loop_
_entity.id
_entity.type
_entity.pdbx_description
1 polymer ?
#
loop_
_entity_poly.entity_id
_entity_poly.type
_entity_poly.pdbx_seq_one_letter_code
_entity_poly.pdbx_strand_id
1 'polypeptide(L)'
;MKSRNKRKPDTQSKNETEMDIDSLLQRKLLGGQEYEPLFPKVACDKTKLGNGNTFDTVRLIKEMVVKYNDQTKQVATLLQKETLKEACDKIYWFLYHHIQYKADGMEQNLRSPACAFKQRAEGVDCKTYSIFASCLLVNLGIRHYIRQIKQPSFRPDLFTHVYVIVPLNQETGNISEGYFIIDGTTNNNREPIHTMAHDTEVNLPHFGLNAPKGNRKTVAKKPHFFAKPSSNVVLVSAIVAVIGGAFVFGKSN
;
A
#
# COMPACT_ATOMS: atom_id res chain seq x y z
N MET A 1 15.98 76.41 12.42
CA MET A 1 15.15 75.23 12.72
C MET A 1 14.36 74.83 11.48
N LYS A 2 14.77 73.76 10.78
CA LYS A 2 13.92 73.01 9.81
C LYS A 2 14.35 71.55 9.90
N SER A 3 13.46 70.70 10.40
CA SER A 3 13.70 69.28 10.67
C SER A 3 13.84 68.49 9.36
N ARG A 4 15.00 67.86 9.16
CA ARG A 4 15.23 66.86 8.12
C ARG A 4 14.60 65.54 8.57
N ASN A 5 13.51 65.13 7.91
CA ASN A 5 12.87 63.84 8.12
C ASN A 5 13.68 62.76 7.38
N LYS A 6 14.43 61.92 8.11
CA LYS A 6 15.13 60.75 7.55
C LYS A 6 14.11 59.63 7.33
N ARG A 7 13.74 59.35 6.09
CA ARG A 7 13.05 58.11 5.72
C ARG A 7 14.04 56.95 5.83
N LYS A 8 13.74 55.99 6.70
CA LYS A 8 14.39 54.67 6.72
C LYS A 8 14.05 53.94 5.41
N PRO A 9 14.96 53.14 4.84
CA PRO A 9 14.61 52.25 3.75
C PRO A 9 13.84 51.05 4.35
N ASP A 10 12.57 50.93 3.99
CA ASP A 10 11.79 49.72 4.25
C ASP A 10 12.42 48.57 3.46
N THR A 11 12.94 47.60 4.21
CA THR A 11 13.42 46.34 3.66
C THR A 11 12.19 45.51 3.34
N GLN A 12 11.60 45.75 2.18
CA GLN A 12 10.51 44.93 1.66
C GLN A 12 11.12 43.57 1.28
N SER A 13 10.98 42.60 2.20
CA SER A 13 11.35 41.21 1.95
C SER A 13 10.51 40.70 0.79
N LYS A 14 11.20 40.25 -0.25
CA LYS A 14 10.65 39.51 -1.38
C LYS A 14 9.92 38.25 -0.86
N ASN A 15 8.61 38.32 -0.73
CA ASN A 15 7.72 37.17 -0.58
C ASN A 15 6.59 37.31 -1.62
N GLU A 16 6.97 37.32 -2.89
CA GLU A 16 6.07 37.07 -4.00
C GLU A 16 6.57 35.77 -4.64
N THR A 17 5.67 34.80 -4.84
CA THR A 17 5.84 33.46 -5.47
C THR A 17 5.89 32.20 -4.58
N GLU A 18 4.94 32.08 -3.65
CA GLU A 18 4.17 30.82 -3.55
C GLU A 18 2.70 31.22 -3.56
N MET A 19 2.05 31.22 -4.73
CA MET A 19 0.61 31.06 -4.70
C MET A 19 0.38 29.73 -4.01
N ASP A 20 -0.32 29.75 -2.87
CA ASP A 20 -0.68 28.54 -2.16
C ASP A 20 -1.52 27.66 -3.10
N ILE A 21 -0.86 26.71 -3.77
CA ILE A 21 -1.50 25.82 -4.76
C ILE A 21 -2.67 25.09 -4.09
N ASP A 22 -2.58 24.81 -2.78
CA ASP A 22 -3.66 24.22 -2.03
C ASP A 22 -4.87 25.16 -1.96
N SER A 23 -4.69 26.48 -1.90
CA SER A 23 -5.78 27.47 -1.95
C SER A 23 -6.56 27.40 -3.27
N LEU A 24 -5.88 27.17 -4.39
CA LEU A 24 -6.52 26.97 -5.70
C LEU A 24 -7.26 25.62 -5.80
N LEU A 25 -6.87 24.65 -4.96
CA LEU A 25 -7.45 23.31 -4.92
C LEU A 25 -8.55 23.17 -3.84
N GLN A 26 -8.72 24.17 -2.97
CA GLN A 26 -9.78 24.18 -1.96
C GLN A 26 -11.16 24.11 -2.63
N ARG A 27 -12.00 23.21 -2.12
CA ARG A 27 -13.36 23.00 -2.60
C ARG A 27 -14.36 23.00 -1.46
N LYS A 28 -15.59 23.42 -1.75
CA LYS A 28 -16.69 23.33 -0.78
C LYS A 28 -17.09 21.85 -0.63
N LEU A 29 -16.69 21.24 0.47
CA LEU A 29 -17.08 19.87 0.81
C LEU A 29 -18.57 19.79 1.16
N LEU A 30 -19.18 18.66 0.82
CA LEU A 30 -20.45 18.26 1.39
C LEU A 30 -20.27 17.86 2.86
N GLY A 31 -21.39 17.85 3.60
CA GLY A 31 -21.46 17.21 4.92
C GLY A 31 -21.04 15.74 4.85
N GLY A 32 -20.77 15.09 5.97
CA GLY A 32 -20.35 13.68 5.98
C GLY A 32 -20.99 12.88 7.10
N GLN A 33 -21.98 13.45 7.77
CA GLN A 33 -22.58 12.94 9.00
C GLN A 33 -23.19 11.56 8.82
N GLU A 34 -23.66 11.24 7.61
CA GLU A 34 -24.18 9.91 7.27
C GLU A 34 -23.08 8.83 7.21
N TYR A 35 -21.82 9.21 6.98
CA TYR A 35 -20.69 8.28 6.90
C TYR A 35 -19.85 8.25 8.19
N GLU A 36 -19.82 9.32 8.96
CA GLU A 36 -19.02 9.44 10.20
C GLU A 36 -19.20 8.23 11.15
N PRO A 37 -20.43 7.73 11.42
CA PRO A 37 -20.65 6.58 12.30
C PRO A 37 -20.19 5.25 11.72
N LEU A 38 -19.95 5.18 10.40
CA LEU A 38 -19.59 3.96 9.68
C LEU A 38 -18.09 3.65 9.77
N PHE A 39 -17.27 4.63 10.18
CA PHE A 39 -15.83 4.46 10.39
C PHE A 39 -15.52 4.12 11.86
N PRO A 40 -14.51 3.28 12.11
CA PRO A 40 -13.99 3.11 13.46
C PRO A 40 -13.32 4.39 13.97
N LYS A 41 -13.37 4.61 15.29
CA LYS A 41 -12.65 5.72 15.92
C LYS A 41 -11.14 5.48 15.82
N VAL A 42 -10.40 6.50 15.39
CA VAL A 42 -8.94 6.47 15.26
C VAL A 42 -8.27 7.69 15.88
N ALA A 43 -7.08 7.51 16.43
CA ALA A 43 -6.27 8.61 16.98
C ALA A 43 -5.64 9.48 15.87
N CYS A 44 -5.29 8.88 14.72
CA CYS A 44 -4.47 9.47 13.66
C CYS A 44 -3.01 9.72 14.03
N ASP A 45 -2.46 8.93 14.96
CA ASP A 45 -1.05 9.05 15.34
C ASP A 45 -0.13 8.61 14.21
N LYS A 46 0.95 9.39 14.00
CA LYS A 46 1.97 9.06 13.00
C LYS A 46 2.74 7.82 13.42
N THR A 47 2.84 6.85 12.51
CA THR A 47 3.72 5.69 12.65
C THR A 47 4.75 5.73 11.53
N LYS A 48 6.00 5.39 11.83
CA LYS A 48 7.06 5.40 10.81
C LYS A 48 6.87 4.21 9.87
N LEU A 49 6.57 4.48 8.61
CA LEU A 49 6.38 3.46 7.56
C LEU A 49 7.67 3.12 6.78
N GLY A 50 8.82 3.66 7.22
CA GLY A 50 10.13 3.53 6.55
C GLY A 50 10.52 4.77 5.75
N ASN A 51 11.67 4.72 5.08
CA ASN A 51 12.09 5.73 4.10
C ASN A 51 11.79 5.14 2.70
N GLY A 52 10.77 5.66 1.99
CA GLY A 52 10.33 5.06 0.72
C GLY A 52 10.86 5.78 -0.52
N ASN A 53 11.24 5.01 -1.55
CA ASN A 53 11.35 5.47 -2.94
C ASN A 53 10.00 5.33 -3.69
N THR A 54 9.93 5.67 -4.97
CA THR A 54 8.69 5.62 -5.76
C THR A 54 8.07 4.21 -5.86
N PHE A 55 8.88 3.15 -5.98
CA PHE A 55 8.36 1.77 -6.01
C PHE A 55 7.91 1.29 -4.63
N ASP A 56 8.49 1.83 -3.56
CA ASP A 56 7.97 1.63 -2.21
C ASP A 56 6.55 2.20 -2.05
N THR A 57 6.17 3.25 -2.80
CA THR A 57 4.86 3.87 -2.69
C THR A 57 3.71 2.90 -2.97
N VAL A 58 3.72 2.19 -4.10
CA VAL A 58 2.62 1.24 -4.43
C VAL A 58 2.63 0.04 -3.49
N ARG A 59 3.81 -0.45 -3.10
CA ARG A 59 3.92 -1.50 -2.08
C ARG A 59 3.26 -1.06 -0.78
N LEU A 60 3.56 0.15 -0.30
CA LEU A 60 2.96 0.73 0.91
C LEU A 60 1.45 0.95 0.75
N ILE A 61 0.98 1.41 -0.41
CA ILE A 61 -0.47 1.52 -0.69
C ILE A 61 -1.13 0.15 -0.52
N LYS A 62 -0.58 -0.91 -1.11
CA LYS A 62 -1.11 -2.28 -0.98
C LYS A 62 -1.10 -2.77 0.46
N GLU A 63 -0.02 -2.55 1.20
CA GLU A 63 0.08 -2.89 2.62
C GLU A 63 -0.99 -2.15 3.45
N MET A 64 -1.20 -0.86 3.18
CA MET A 64 -2.25 -0.05 3.84
C MET A 64 -3.65 -0.56 3.50
N VAL A 65 -3.91 -0.96 2.25
CA VAL A 65 -5.20 -1.53 1.84
C VAL A 65 -5.46 -2.85 2.54
N VAL A 66 -4.51 -3.78 2.53
CA VAL A 66 -4.63 -5.07 3.24
C VAL A 66 -4.87 -4.84 4.74
N LYS A 67 -4.18 -3.87 5.33
CA LYS A 67 -4.28 -3.58 6.77
C LYS A 67 -5.58 -2.89 7.18
N TYR A 68 -6.14 -2.03 6.33
CA TYR A 68 -7.22 -1.11 6.73
C TYR A 68 -8.50 -1.20 5.91
N ASN A 69 -8.63 -2.14 4.96
CA ASN A 69 -9.87 -2.28 4.18
C ASN A 69 -11.12 -2.51 5.05
N ASP A 70 -11.01 -3.18 6.21
CA ASP A 70 -12.15 -3.35 7.12
C ASP A 70 -12.77 -2.00 7.58
N GLN A 71 -11.99 -0.91 7.61
CA GLN A 71 -12.48 0.41 8.00
C GLN A 71 -13.54 0.97 7.06
N THR A 72 -13.61 0.47 5.82
CA THR A 72 -14.56 0.95 4.79
C THR A 72 -15.72 0.00 4.55
N LYS A 73 -15.83 -1.12 5.29
CA LYS A 73 -16.83 -2.17 5.01
C LYS A 73 -18.28 -1.66 4.99
N GLN A 74 -18.68 -0.90 6.01
CA GLN A 74 -20.03 -0.33 6.09
C GLN A 74 -20.26 0.75 5.04
N VAL A 75 -19.25 1.57 4.76
CA VAL A 75 -19.32 2.62 3.74
C VAL A 75 -19.43 2.01 2.34
N ALA A 76 -18.66 0.97 2.04
CA ALA A 76 -18.74 0.25 0.78
C ALA A 76 -20.16 -0.29 0.54
N THR A 77 -20.78 -0.87 1.57
CA THR A 77 -22.18 -1.34 1.49
C THR A 77 -23.14 -0.21 1.11
N LEU A 78 -22.96 0.99 1.68
CA LEU A 78 -23.79 2.16 1.37
C LEU A 78 -23.53 2.72 -0.04
N LEU A 79 -22.30 2.61 -0.55
CA LEU A 79 -21.91 3.09 -1.87
C LEU A 79 -22.15 2.07 -2.99
N GLN A 80 -22.55 0.84 -2.66
CA GLN A 80 -22.81 -0.23 -3.62
C GLN A 80 -23.89 0.18 -4.64
N LYS A 81 -23.69 -0.23 -5.89
CA LYS A 81 -24.61 -0.01 -7.02
C LYS A 81 -24.75 -1.28 -7.86
N GLU A 82 -25.75 -1.28 -8.73
CA GLU A 82 -26.07 -2.44 -9.58
C GLU A 82 -25.04 -2.62 -10.69
N THR A 83 -24.58 -1.52 -11.30
CA THR A 83 -23.59 -1.57 -12.37
C THR A 83 -22.19 -1.15 -11.90
N LEU A 84 -21.17 -1.70 -12.58
CA LEU A 84 -19.77 -1.36 -12.33
C LEU A 84 -19.51 0.15 -12.50
N LYS A 85 -20.11 0.76 -13.53
CA LYS A 85 -19.98 2.19 -13.81
C LYS A 85 -20.54 3.03 -12.67
N GLU A 86 -21.77 2.75 -12.23
CA GLU A 86 -22.40 3.50 -11.15
C GLU A 86 -21.65 3.33 -9.83
N ALA A 87 -21.11 2.14 -9.55
CA ALA A 87 -20.28 1.91 -8.37
C ALA A 87 -19.01 2.78 -8.41
N CYS A 88 -18.31 2.81 -9.56
CA CYS A 88 -17.11 3.64 -9.74
C CYS A 88 -17.44 5.14 -9.63
N ASP A 89 -18.51 5.59 -10.29
CA ASP A 89 -18.97 6.99 -10.25
C ASP A 89 -19.38 7.38 -8.83
N LYS A 90 -20.05 6.49 -8.08
CA LYS A 90 -20.48 6.76 -6.70
C LYS A 90 -19.30 6.83 -5.73
N ILE A 91 -18.29 5.96 -5.90
CA ILE A 91 -17.05 6.02 -5.12
C ILE A 91 -16.29 7.30 -5.42
N TYR A 92 -16.08 7.63 -6.70
CA TYR A 92 -15.46 8.89 -7.09
C TYR A 92 -16.20 10.09 -6.51
N TRP A 93 -17.53 10.13 -6.64
CA TRP A 93 -18.37 11.20 -6.09
C TRP A 93 -18.18 11.32 -4.58
N PHE A 94 -18.19 10.20 -3.84
CA PHE A 94 -17.97 10.20 -2.40
C PHE A 94 -16.60 10.79 -2.04
N LEU A 95 -15.54 10.31 -2.67
CA LEU A 95 -14.18 10.78 -2.42
C LEU A 95 -14.03 12.26 -2.76
N TYR A 96 -14.51 12.67 -3.92
CA TYR A 96 -14.41 14.04 -4.41
C TYR A 96 -15.21 15.02 -3.54
N HIS A 97 -16.46 14.70 -3.20
CA HIS A 97 -17.32 15.67 -2.53
C HIS A 97 -17.14 15.74 -1.01
N HIS A 98 -16.59 14.69 -0.37
CA HIS A 98 -16.55 14.63 1.09
C HIS A 98 -15.16 14.83 1.69
N ILE A 99 -14.10 14.79 0.88
CA ILE A 99 -12.70 14.88 1.32
C ILE A 99 -12.02 16.02 0.55
N GLN A 100 -11.19 16.82 1.21
CA GLN A 100 -10.40 17.88 0.56
C GLN A 100 -9.15 17.27 -0.07
N TYR A 101 -8.74 17.75 -1.23
CA TYR A 101 -7.43 17.42 -1.77
C TYR A 101 -6.38 18.38 -1.21
N LYS A 102 -5.24 17.83 -0.82
CA LYS A 102 -4.06 18.58 -0.41
C LYS A 102 -2.83 17.88 -0.96
N ALA A 103 -2.03 18.58 -1.76
CA ALA A 103 -0.82 18.01 -2.33
C ALA A 103 0.18 17.70 -1.20
N ASP A 104 1.02 16.67 -1.37
CA ASP A 104 2.04 16.41 -0.38
C ASP A 104 3.09 17.52 -0.33
N GLY A 105 3.51 17.89 0.88
CA GLY A 105 4.70 18.69 1.12
C GLY A 105 5.93 17.82 1.36
N MET A 106 6.82 18.30 2.26
CA MET A 106 8.03 17.56 2.65
C MET A 106 7.72 16.22 3.36
N GLU A 107 6.59 16.13 4.07
CA GLU A 107 6.14 14.91 4.71
C GLU A 107 5.03 14.23 3.89
N GLN A 108 5.30 13.01 3.42
CA GLN A 108 4.36 12.17 2.67
C GLN A 108 3.55 11.33 3.67
N ASN A 109 2.28 11.67 3.89
CA ASN A 109 1.47 11.02 4.92
C ASN A 109 0.42 10.08 4.31
N LEU A 110 0.70 8.78 4.32
CA LEU A 110 -0.27 7.74 3.97
C LEU A 110 -1.27 7.54 5.12
N ARG A 111 -2.53 7.90 4.90
CA ARG A 111 -3.58 7.75 5.91
C ARG A 111 -4.43 6.51 5.66
N SER A 112 -4.91 5.89 6.75
CA SER A 112 -5.98 4.89 6.65
C SER A 112 -7.31 5.57 6.30
N PRO A 113 -8.31 4.87 5.76
CA PRO A 113 -9.60 5.46 5.40
C PRO A 113 -10.30 6.19 6.56
N ALA A 114 -10.33 5.60 7.75
CA ALA A 114 -10.94 6.25 8.92
C ALA A 114 -10.20 7.53 9.32
N CYS A 115 -8.87 7.56 9.19
CA CYS A 115 -8.09 8.75 9.50
C CYS A 115 -8.27 9.83 8.42
N ALA A 116 -8.26 9.44 7.15
CA ALA A 116 -8.55 10.31 6.02
C ALA A 116 -9.93 10.97 6.15
N PHE A 117 -10.94 10.21 6.55
CA PHE A 117 -12.29 10.76 6.75
C PHE A 117 -12.40 11.64 8.00
N LYS A 118 -11.74 11.28 9.10
CA LYS A 118 -11.66 12.12 10.32
C LYS A 118 -11.01 13.48 10.01
N GLN A 119 -9.97 13.49 9.19
CA GLN A 119 -9.24 14.70 8.77
C GLN A 119 -9.71 15.26 7.42
N ARG A 120 -10.92 14.90 6.97
CA ARG A 120 -11.37 15.17 5.59
C ARG A 120 -11.32 16.63 5.17
N ALA A 121 -11.49 17.56 6.12
CA ALA A 121 -11.42 19.00 5.86
C ALA A 121 -9.99 19.55 5.78
N GLU A 122 -9.02 18.92 6.44
CA GLU A 122 -7.59 19.29 6.37
C GLU A 122 -6.98 18.92 5.02
N GLY A 123 -7.53 17.88 4.39
CA GLY A 123 -7.16 17.39 3.08
C GLY A 123 -6.14 16.27 3.09
N VAL A 124 -6.16 15.48 2.01
CA VAL A 124 -5.31 14.31 1.83
C VAL A 124 -4.72 14.26 0.43
N ASP A 125 -3.64 13.49 0.29
CA ASP A 125 -2.86 13.34 -0.94
C ASP A 125 -3.41 12.26 -1.88
N CYS A 126 -2.87 12.21 -3.10
CA CYS A 126 -3.28 11.25 -4.13
C CYS A 126 -3.10 9.77 -3.68
N LYS A 127 -2.09 9.49 -2.85
CA LYS A 127 -1.83 8.15 -2.32
C LYS A 127 -2.91 7.75 -1.32
N THR A 128 -3.29 8.65 -0.41
CA THR A 128 -4.41 8.41 0.52
C THR A 128 -5.73 8.23 -0.23
N TYR A 129 -6.02 9.03 -1.27
CA TYR A 129 -7.18 8.81 -2.12
C TYR A 129 -7.18 7.41 -2.73
N SER A 130 -6.03 6.97 -3.24
CA SER A 130 -5.87 5.64 -3.83
C SER A 130 -6.08 4.51 -2.82
N ILE A 131 -5.55 4.65 -1.60
CA ILE A 131 -5.79 3.71 -0.50
C ILE A 131 -7.28 3.63 -0.18
N PHE A 132 -7.95 4.78 -0.07
CA PHE A 132 -9.38 4.83 0.28
C PHE A 132 -10.24 4.18 -0.81
N ALA A 133 -10.05 4.58 -2.07
CA ALA A 133 -10.75 3.99 -3.22
C ALA A 133 -10.54 2.47 -3.27
N SER A 134 -9.29 2.03 -3.13
CA SER A 134 -8.94 0.60 -3.15
C SER A 134 -9.59 -0.17 -2.01
N CYS A 135 -9.59 0.35 -0.77
CA CYS A 135 -10.30 -0.26 0.35
C CYS A 135 -11.81 -0.43 0.08
N LEU A 136 -12.46 0.57 -0.52
CA LEU A 136 -13.87 0.49 -0.90
C LEU A 136 -14.11 -0.61 -1.95
N LEU A 137 -13.29 -0.65 -3.01
CA LEU A 137 -13.42 -1.63 -4.08
C LEU A 137 -13.13 -3.07 -3.62
N VAL A 138 -12.15 -3.25 -2.73
CA VAL A 138 -11.89 -4.55 -2.08
C VAL A 138 -13.14 -5.06 -1.36
N ASN A 139 -13.82 -4.21 -0.60
CA ASN A 139 -15.05 -4.61 0.12
C ASN A 139 -16.22 -4.91 -0.82
N LEU A 140 -16.23 -4.35 -2.03
CA LEU A 140 -17.22 -4.64 -3.07
C LEU A 140 -16.85 -5.85 -3.93
N GLY A 141 -15.69 -6.46 -3.74
CA GLY A 141 -15.20 -7.56 -4.58
C GLY A 141 -14.88 -7.12 -6.02
N ILE A 142 -14.57 -5.84 -6.23
CA ILE A 142 -14.28 -5.28 -7.55
C ILE A 142 -12.76 -5.31 -7.80
N ARG A 143 -12.35 -6.01 -8.85
CA ARG A 143 -10.97 -6.05 -9.33
C ARG A 143 -10.56 -4.65 -9.82
N HIS A 144 -9.37 -4.22 -9.42
CA HIS A 144 -8.84 -2.89 -9.74
C HIS A 144 -7.30 -2.87 -9.65
N TYR A 145 -6.72 -1.80 -10.19
CA TYR A 145 -5.29 -1.56 -10.21
C TYR A 145 -4.96 -0.19 -9.62
N ILE A 146 -3.81 -0.09 -8.95
CA ILE A 146 -3.18 1.19 -8.65
C ILE A 146 -2.37 1.60 -9.89
N ARG A 147 -2.72 2.74 -10.50
CA ARG A 147 -1.99 3.32 -11.62
C ARG A 147 -1.11 4.45 -11.12
N GLN A 148 0.19 4.38 -11.42
CA GLN A 148 1.11 5.50 -11.28
C GLN A 148 1.43 6.09 -12.64
N ILE A 149 1.51 7.42 -12.73
CA ILE A 149 1.84 8.11 -13.98
C ILE A 149 3.01 9.09 -13.83
N LYS A 150 3.74 9.30 -14.92
CA LYS A 150 4.66 10.42 -15.10
C LYS A 150 3.97 11.56 -15.84
N GLN A 151 3.90 12.73 -15.24
CA GLN A 151 3.25 13.89 -15.85
C GLN A 151 4.27 14.72 -16.64
N PRO A 152 3.94 15.18 -17.86
CA PRO A 152 4.91 15.88 -18.72
C PRO A 152 5.43 17.19 -18.12
N SER A 153 4.59 17.90 -17.35
CA SER A 153 4.89 19.25 -16.86
C SER A 153 5.35 19.31 -15.41
N PHE A 154 5.36 18.19 -14.68
CA PHE A 154 5.70 18.14 -13.26
C PHE A 154 6.61 16.95 -12.98
N ARG A 155 7.89 17.23 -12.70
CA ARG A 155 8.95 16.23 -12.45
C ARG A 155 8.86 15.03 -13.43
N PRO A 156 8.98 15.26 -14.75
CA PRO A 156 8.62 14.30 -15.80
C PRO A 156 9.41 12.98 -15.78
N ASP A 157 10.54 12.94 -15.08
CA ASP A 157 11.35 11.73 -14.91
C ASP A 157 10.84 10.81 -13.79
N LEU A 158 9.96 11.30 -12.93
CA LEU A 158 9.44 10.60 -11.75
C LEU A 158 7.94 10.29 -11.90
N PHE A 159 7.47 9.24 -11.22
CA PHE A 159 6.03 9.07 -11.04
C PHE A 159 5.56 10.08 -10.01
N THR A 160 4.63 10.95 -10.40
CA THR A 160 4.19 12.09 -9.59
C THR A 160 2.74 12.00 -9.14
N HIS A 161 1.96 11.14 -9.78
CA HIS A 161 0.55 10.98 -9.47
C HIS A 161 0.14 9.51 -9.45
N VAL A 162 -0.79 9.19 -8.57
CA VAL A 162 -1.32 7.84 -8.37
C VAL A 162 -2.82 7.88 -8.14
N TYR A 163 -3.54 6.95 -8.75
CA TYR A 163 -4.99 6.81 -8.65
C TYR A 163 -5.39 5.37 -8.96
N VAL A 164 -6.69 5.08 -8.92
CA VAL A 164 -7.22 3.74 -9.17
C VAL A 164 -7.85 3.66 -10.55
N ILE A 165 -7.61 2.54 -11.25
CA ILE A 165 -8.34 2.15 -12.46
C ILE A 165 -9.07 0.83 -12.23
N VAL A 166 -10.23 0.69 -12.87
CA VAL A 166 -11.12 -0.48 -12.73
C VAL A 166 -11.38 -1.04 -14.13
N PRO A 167 -10.88 -2.24 -14.49
CA PRO A 167 -11.08 -2.82 -15.82
C PRO A 167 -12.57 -3.05 -16.09
N LEU A 168 -13.02 -2.85 -17.33
CA LEU A 168 -14.42 -3.13 -17.71
C LEU A 168 -14.72 -4.63 -17.60
N ASN A 169 -13.76 -5.46 -18.00
CA ASN A 169 -13.84 -6.91 -17.85
C ASN A 169 -13.26 -7.34 -16.49
N GLN A 170 -14.15 -7.63 -15.54
CA GLN A 170 -13.77 -8.02 -14.18
C GLN A 170 -13.28 -9.48 -14.09
N GLU A 171 -13.63 -10.32 -15.06
CA GLU A 171 -13.20 -11.72 -15.12
C GLU A 171 -11.74 -11.82 -15.57
N THR A 172 -11.40 -11.18 -16.69
CA THR A 172 -10.03 -11.21 -17.24
C THR A 172 -9.12 -10.19 -16.56
N GLY A 173 -9.69 -9.08 -16.09
CA GLY A 173 -8.93 -7.94 -15.60
C GLY A 173 -8.18 -7.18 -16.70
N ASN A 174 -8.46 -7.44 -17.98
CA ASN A 174 -7.72 -6.89 -19.09
C ASN A 174 -8.07 -5.41 -19.31
N ILE A 175 -7.15 -4.52 -18.94
CA ILE A 175 -7.32 -3.07 -19.08
C ILE A 175 -7.32 -2.59 -20.55
N SER A 176 -6.84 -3.40 -21.51
CA SER A 176 -6.89 -3.02 -22.93
C SER A 176 -8.31 -3.03 -23.50
N GLU A 177 -9.23 -3.75 -22.85
CA GLU A 177 -10.66 -3.76 -23.18
C GLU A 177 -11.39 -2.52 -22.65
N GLY A 178 -10.66 -1.63 -21.96
CA GLY A 178 -11.17 -0.40 -21.35
C GLY A 178 -11.23 -0.49 -19.84
N TYR A 179 -11.36 0.68 -19.20
CA TYR A 179 -11.41 0.81 -17.75
C TYR A 179 -12.14 2.09 -17.31
N PHE A 180 -12.66 2.09 -16.09
CA PHE A 180 -13.06 3.28 -15.36
C PHE A 180 -11.91 3.82 -14.52
N ILE A 181 -11.98 5.10 -14.18
CA ILE A 181 -11.00 5.80 -13.37
C ILE A 181 -11.67 6.19 -12.06
N ILE A 182 -10.93 6.16 -10.96
CA ILE A 182 -11.36 6.74 -9.68
C ILE A 182 -10.20 7.60 -9.19
N ASP A 183 -10.30 8.90 -9.48
CA ASP A 183 -9.35 9.91 -9.03
C ASP A 183 -10.06 11.08 -8.32
N GLY A 184 -10.11 11.02 -6.98
CA GLY A 184 -10.76 12.05 -6.15
C GLY A 184 -9.99 13.38 -6.04
N THR A 185 -8.82 13.50 -6.70
CA THR A 185 -7.98 14.71 -6.60
C THR A 185 -8.47 15.86 -7.47
N THR A 186 -9.23 15.58 -8.53
CA THR A 186 -9.75 16.59 -9.47
C THR A 186 -11.26 16.50 -9.62
N ASN A 187 -11.87 17.59 -10.10
CA ASN A 187 -13.33 17.70 -10.28
C ASN A 187 -13.89 17.00 -11.52
N ASN A 188 -13.00 16.41 -12.32
CA ASN A 188 -13.33 15.78 -13.57
C ASN A 188 -12.61 14.44 -13.61
N ASN A 189 -13.35 13.36 -13.37
CA ASN A 189 -12.84 11.99 -13.32
C ASN A 189 -12.43 11.50 -14.70
N ARG A 190 -11.29 11.97 -15.19
CA ARG A 190 -10.69 11.63 -16.49
C ARG A 190 -9.22 11.30 -16.31
N GLU A 191 -8.69 10.56 -17.27
CA GLU A 191 -7.27 10.18 -17.27
C GLU A 191 -6.41 11.45 -17.32
N PRO A 192 -5.53 11.67 -16.33
CA PRO A 192 -4.59 12.76 -16.39
C PRO A 192 -3.59 12.55 -17.54
N ILE A 193 -3.18 13.64 -18.19
CA ILE A 193 -2.17 13.59 -19.25
C ILE A 193 -0.87 13.04 -18.67
N HIS A 194 -0.30 12.03 -19.34
CA HIS A 194 0.92 11.37 -18.90
C HIS A 194 1.79 10.91 -20.08
N THR A 195 3.08 10.75 -19.80
CA THR A 195 4.06 10.21 -20.76
C THR A 195 4.33 8.72 -20.52
N MET A 196 4.02 8.23 -19.32
CA MET A 196 4.20 6.85 -18.91
C MET A 196 3.21 6.49 -17.82
N ALA A 197 2.69 5.27 -17.85
CA ALA A 197 1.86 4.67 -16.81
C ALA A 197 2.44 3.32 -16.36
N HIS A 198 2.24 2.99 -15.08
CA HIS A 198 2.55 1.68 -14.53
C HIS A 198 1.40 1.22 -13.63
N ASP A 199 0.87 0.04 -13.94
CA ASP A 199 -0.31 -0.51 -13.30
C ASP A 199 0.06 -1.69 -12.41
N THR A 200 -0.47 -1.70 -11.20
CA THR A 200 -0.25 -2.80 -10.25
C THR A 200 -1.60 -3.27 -9.71
N GLU A 201 -1.91 -4.55 -9.95
CA GLU A 201 -3.14 -5.15 -9.44
C GLU A 201 -3.12 -5.23 -7.91
N VAL A 202 -4.26 -4.91 -7.30
CA VAL A 202 -4.47 -5.06 -5.86
C VAL A 202 -5.17 -6.38 -5.60
N ASN A 203 -4.35 -7.42 -5.34
CA ASN A 203 -4.86 -8.72 -4.91
C ASN A 203 -4.68 -8.84 -3.40
N LEU A 204 -5.77 -9.14 -2.68
CA LEU A 204 -5.66 -9.54 -1.28
C LEU A 204 -4.84 -10.84 -1.18
N PRO A 205 -4.01 -11.00 -0.13
CA PRO A 205 -3.29 -12.24 0.07
C PRO A 205 -4.28 -13.39 0.27
N HIS A 206 -4.11 -14.46 -0.50
CA HIS A 206 -4.86 -15.70 -0.31
C HIS A 206 -4.04 -16.62 0.58
N PHE A 207 -4.62 -17.09 1.69
CA PHE A 207 -3.96 -18.02 2.60
C PHE A 207 -4.55 -19.42 2.43
N GLY A 208 -3.71 -20.39 2.05
CA GLY A 208 -4.08 -21.81 2.04
C GLY A 208 -4.09 -22.36 3.47
N LEU A 209 -5.28 -22.59 4.02
CA LEU A 209 -5.44 -23.11 5.38
C LEU A 209 -5.50 -24.64 5.36
N ASN A 210 -4.36 -25.31 5.15
CA ASN A 210 -4.26 -26.77 5.23
C ASN A 210 -3.38 -27.25 6.40
N ALA A 211 -3.26 -26.44 7.45
CA ALA A 211 -2.50 -26.86 8.63
C ALA A 211 -3.32 -27.92 9.40
N PRO A 212 -2.85 -29.19 9.52
CA PRO A 212 -3.50 -30.17 10.37
C PRO A 212 -3.50 -29.67 11.83
N LYS A 213 -4.56 -29.99 12.59
CA LYS A 213 -4.60 -29.77 14.04
C LYS A 213 -3.55 -30.65 14.73
N GLY A 214 -2.28 -30.23 14.70
CA GLY A 214 -1.23 -30.79 15.54
C GLY A 214 -1.26 -30.11 16.90
N ASN A 215 -1.25 -30.89 17.98
CA ASN A 215 -0.94 -30.38 19.31
C ASN A 215 0.37 -29.59 19.21
N ARG A 216 0.32 -28.26 19.41
CA ARG A 216 1.49 -27.39 19.50
C ARG A 216 2.35 -27.90 20.66
N LYS A 217 3.28 -28.82 20.38
CA LYS A 217 4.37 -29.11 21.30
C LYS A 217 5.18 -27.82 21.37
N THR A 218 5.18 -27.21 22.54
CA THR A 218 6.13 -26.16 22.91
C THR A 218 7.51 -26.58 22.42
N VAL A 219 8.16 -25.70 21.67
CA VAL A 219 9.50 -25.93 21.15
C VAL A 219 10.42 -26.23 22.34
N ALA A 220 10.79 -27.50 22.51
CA ALA A 220 11.80 -27.88 23.47
C ALA A 220 13.11 -27.18 23.06
N LYS A 221 13.70 -26.40 23.97
CA LYS A 221 15.04 -25.82 23.77
C LYS A 221 16.00 -26.95 23.39
N LYS A 222 16.70 -26.80 22.26
CA LYS A 222 17.74 -27.74 21.83
C LYS A 222 18.77 -27.91 22.96
N PRO A 223 19.15 -29.14 23.34
CA PRO A 223 20.31 -29.34 24.20
C PRO A 223 21.58 -28.98 23.41
N HIS A 224 22.50 -28.26 24.06
CA HIS A 224 23.83 -27.99 23.54
C HIS A 224 24.61 -29.32 23.42
N PHE A 225 24.82 -29.79 22.20
CA PHE A 225 25.75 -30.88 21.92
C PHE A 225 27.15 -30.28 21.73
N PHE A 226 28.06 -30.49 22.68
CA PHE A 226 29.47 -30.24 22.46
C PHE A 226 30.03 -31.34 21.55
N ALA A 227 30.54 -30.96 20.38
CA ALA A 227 31.24 -31.87 19.49
C ALA A 227 32.61 -32.24 20.09
N LYS A 228 32.92 -33.54 20.16
CA LYS A 228 34.29 -34.04 20.42
C LYS A 228 35.09 -34.03 19.11
N PRO A 229 36.38 -33.64 19.11
CA PRO A 229 37.19 -33.62 17.91
C PRO A 229 37.64 -35.03 17.51
N SER A 230 37.66 -35.28 16.21
CA SER A 230 38.11 -36.52 15.56
C SER A 230 39.64 -36.63 15.56
N SER A 231 40.16 -37.84 15.75
CA SER A 231 41.55 -38.17 15.43
C SER A 231 41.55 -39.25 14.33
N ASN A 232 42.11 -38.89 13.18
CA ASN A 232 42.43 -39.79 12.09
C ASN A 232 43.71 -40.53 12.45
N VAL A 233 43.70 -41.87 12.41
CA VAL A 233 44.93 -42.66 12.33
C VAL A 233 44.84 -43.60 11.12
N VAL A 234 45.93 -43.55 10.36
CA VAL A 234 46.18 -44.04 9.01
C VAL A 234 46.18 -45.56 8.94
N LEU A 235 45.53 -46.13 7.92
CA LEU A 235 45.64 -47.54 7.57
C LEU A 235 46.78 -47.71 6.55
N VAL A 236 47.88 -48.36 6.94
CA VAL A 236 48.94 -48.82 6.03
C VAL A 236 48.85 -50.34 5.91
N SER A 237 48.76 -50.78 4.66
CA SER A 237 48.67 -52.17 4.20
C SER A 237 49.95 -52.96 4.50
N ALA A 238 49.80 -54.23 4.91
CA ALA A 238 50.84 -55.25 4.75
C ALA A 238 50.20 -56.65 4.60
N ILE A 239 50.88 -57.49 3.83
CA ILE A 239 50.43 -58.69 3.11
C ILE A 239 50.94 -59.96 3.82
N VAL A 240 50.26 -61.10 3.59
CA VAL A 240 50.77 -62.51 3.46
C VAL A 240 50.45 -63.52 4.59
N ALA A 241 50.11 -64.74 4.13
CA ALA A 241 50.08 -66.09 4.74
C ALA A 241 48.77 -66.48 5.49
N VAL A 242 47.87 -67.32 4.95
CA VAL A 242 47.91 -68.76 4.55
C VAL A 242 47.76 -69.72 5.75
N ILE A 243 47.00 -70.81 5.52
CA ILE A 243 46.66 -71.96 6.39
C ILE A 243 45.50 -71.67 7.38
N GLY A 244 44.40 -72.41 7.49
CA GLY A 244 43.95 -73.71 6.98
C GLY A 244 42.87 -74.26 7.93
N GLY A 245 41.97 -75.13 7.44
CA GLY A 245 41.08 -76.00 8.24
C GLY A 245 39.72 -75.38 8.62
N ALA A 246 38.55 -75.80 8.12
CA ALA A 246 37.88 -77.11 8.05
C ALA A 246 36.78 -77.26 9.13
N PHE A 247 35.57 -77.61 8.64
CA PHE A 247 34.54 -78.42 9.31
C PHE A 247 33.75 -77.78 10.49
N VAL A 248 32.45 -78.01 10.71
CA VAL A 248 31.38 -78.71 9.98
C VAL A 248 30.03 -78.30 10.58
N PHE A 249 28.98 -78.44 9.77
CA PHE A 249 27.56 -78.33 10.11
C PHE A 249 27.08 -79.33 11.18
N GLY A 250 26.03 -79.00 11.93
CA GLY A 250 25.31 -79.99 12.73
C GLY A 250 23.99 -79.49 13.29
N LYS A 251 22.92 -79.75 12.53
CA LYS A 251 21.50 -79.57 12.89
C LYS A 251 21.01 -80.83 13.60
N SER A 252 20.09 -80.72 14.57
CA SER A 252 19.17 -81.80 14.91
C SER A 252 17.87 -81.24 15.48
N ASN A 253 16.78 -81.56 14.76
CA ASN A 253 15.34 -81.58 15.10
C ASN A 253 14.72 -80.45 15.91
#